data_AF-A0A1B6HV25-F1
#
_entry.id   AF-A0A1B6HV25-F1
#
_cell.length_a   1.000
_cell.length_b   1.000
_cell.length_c   1.000
_cell.angle_alpha   90.00
_cell.angle_beta   90.00
_cell.angle_gamma   90.00
#
_symmetry.space_group_name_H-M   'P 1'
#
loop_
_entity.id
_entity.type
_entity.pdbx_description
1 polymer ?
#
loop_
_entity_poly.entity_id
_entity_poly.type
_entity_poly.pdbx_seq_one_letter_code
_entity_poly.pdbx_strand_id
1 'polypeptide(L)'
;FRARNVIFFKVPESPSRDVQAKKTHDKTLIESILAASNLEGEDLVTFHRLGKTTVTNHRPLKVVLVSKEKAIKLLRNFKRDVIVKVNASLSEMSISSGVFLQSVVSWRIC
;
A
#
# COMPACT_ATOMS: atom_id res chain seq x y z
N PHE A 1 -3.22 -2.57 19.22
CA PHE A 1 -4.13 -2.80 18.07
C PHE A 1 -3.51 -2.25 16.77
N ARG A 2 -3.22 -3.12 15.77
CA ARG A 2 -2.65 -2.76 14.45
C ARG A 2 -3.70 -2.31 13.41
N ALA A 3 -4.88 -1.91 13.86
CA ALA A 3 -6.06 -1.65 13.01
C ALA A 3 -5.92 -0.42 12.09
N ARG A 4 -4.83 0.34 12.22
CA ARG A 4 -4.47 1.50 11.38
C ARG A 4 -3.59 1.15 10.17
N ASN A 5 -3.12 -0.09 10.12
CA ASN A 5 -2.18 -0.54 9.09
C ASN A 5 -2.95 -1.08 7.90
N VAL A 6 -2.53 -0.69 6.71
CA VAL A 6 -3.00 -1.19 5.42
C VAL A 6 -1.80 -1.70 4.64
N ILE A 7 -2.00 -2.77 3.89
CA ILE A 7 -0.95 -3.38 3.09
C ILE A 7 -1.41 -3.43 1.64
N PHE A 8 -0.59 -2.84 0.78
CA PHE A 8 -0.76 -2.86 -0.66
C PHE A 8 0.16 -3.92 -1.26
N PHE A 9 -0.36 -4.70 -2.21
CA PHE A 9 0.37 -5.72 -2.93
C PHE A 9 0.47 -5.36 -4.40
N LYS A 10 1.52 -5.86 -5.07
CA LYS A 10 1.80 -5.63 -6.49
C LYS A 10 1.92 -4.14 -6.85
N VAL A 11 2.51 -3.35 -5.96
CA VAL A 11 2.81 -1.93 -6.21
C VAL A 11 4.16 -1.84 -6.95
N PRO A 12 4.21 -1.23 -8.16
CA PRO A 12 5.45 -1.12 -8.93
C PRO A 12 6.61 -0.54 -8.12
N GLU A 13 7.81 -1.10 -8.26
CA GLU A 13 9.03 -0.54 -7.65
C GLU A 13 9.59 0.57 -8.54
N SER A 14 10.16 1.61 -7.96
CA SER A 14 10.94 2.59 -8.73
C SER A 14 12.19 1.92 -9.33
N PRO A 15 12.51 2.16 -10.61
CA PRO A 15 13.72 1.65 -11.25
C PRO A 15 14.99 2.40 -10.83
N SER A 16 14.84 3.55 -10.15
CA SER A 16 15.98 4.37 -9.73
C SER A 16 16.86 3.62 -8.73
N ARG A 17 18.17 3.88 -8.73
CA ARG A 17 19.10 3.37 -7.70
C ARG A 17 19.10 4.26 -6.45
N ASP A 18 18.69 5.52 -6.59
CA ASP A 18 18.69 6.51 -5.53
C ASP A 18 17.58 6.25 -4.49
N VAL A 19 17.92 6.34 -3.20
CA VAL A 19 17.00 6.03 -2.09
C VAL A 19 15.92 7.10 -1.94
N GLN A 20 16.25 8.37 -2.16
CA GLN A 20 15.28 9.47 -2.09
C GLN A 20 14.30 9.38 -3.26
N ALA A 21 14.80 9.11 -4.47
CA ALA A 21 13.95 8.92 -5.64
C ALA A 21 12.95 7.75 -5.45
N LYS A 22 13.38 6.65 -4.83
CA LYS A 22 12.50 5.53 -4.46
C LYS A 22 11.41 5.94 -3.47
N LYS A 23 11.78 6.67 -2.42
CA LYS A 23 10.84 7.15 -1.41
C LYS A 23 9.83 8.13 -2.00
N THR A 24 10.27 9.06 -2.84
CA THR A 24 9.41 10.02 -3.51
C THR A 24 8.42 9.32 -4.43
N HIS A 25 8.89 8.37 -5.25
CA HIS A 25 8.02 7.56 -6.11
C HIS A 25 6.93 6.83 -5.29
N ASP A 26 7.33 6.14 -4.22
CA ASP A 26 6.38 5.43 -3.35
C ASP A 26 5.40 6.39 -2.68
N LYS A 27 5.87 7.56 -2.23
CA LYS A 27 5.02 8.61 -1.65
C LYS A 27 3.98 9.12 -2.65
N THR A 28 4.38 9.45 -3.87
CA THR A 28 3.47 9.94 -4.93
C THR A 28 2.41 8.89 -5.28
N LEU A 29 2.79 7.61 -5.32
CA LEU A 29 1.82 6.52 -5.53
C LEU A 29 0.81 6.45 -4.39
N ILE A 30 1.28 6.49 -3.14
CA ILE A 30 0.39 6.45 -1.97
C ILE A 30 -0.56 7.65 -1.97
N GLU A 31 -0.06 8.87 -2.19
CA GLU A 31 -0.88 10.08 -2.24
C GLU A 31 -1.95 10.00 -3.34
N SER A 32 -1.61 9.46 -4.50
CA SER A 32 -2.55 9.23 -5.60
C SER A 32 -3.66 8.24 -5.20
N ILE A 33 -3.32 7.17 -4.50
CA ILE A 33 -4.28 6.17 -3.99
C ILE A 33 -5.17 6.77 -2.89
N LEU A 34 -4.60 7.58 -2.00
CA LEU A 34 -5.34 8.27 -0.94
C LEU A 34 -6.36 9.24 -1.54
N ALA A 35 -5.94 10.08 -2.49
CA ALA A 35 -6.82 11.00 -3.20
C ALA A 35 -7.96 10.26 -3.90
N ALA A 36 -7.66 9.16 -4.61
CA ALA A 36 -8.66 8.30 -5.24
C ALA A 36 -9.66 7.69 -4.24
N SER A 37 -9.24 7.50 -2.99
CA SER A 37 -10.06 6.93 -1.90
C SER A 37 -10.77 8.00 -1.06
N ASN A 38 -10.71 9.28 -1.47
CA ASN A 38 -11.24 10.42 -0.75
C ASN A 38 -10.62 10.60 0.65
N LEU A 39 -9.28 10.52 0.68
CA LEU A 39 -8.41 10.75 1.84
C LEU A 39 -7.30 11.74 1.45
N GLU A 40 -6.77 12.43 2.45
CA GLU A 40 -5.74 13.46 2.23
C GLU A 40 -4.35 12.93 2.58
N GLY A 41 -3.31 13.58 2.06
CA GLY A 41 -1.92 13.22 2.36
C GLY A 41 -1.58 13.31 3.86
N GLU A 42 -2.27 14.17 4.61
CA GLU A 42 -2.12 14.31 6.06
C GLU A 42 -2.64 13.10 6.85
N ASP A 43 -3.48 12.26 6.25
CA ASP A 43 -3.95 11.02 6.86
C ASP A 43 -2.85 9.94 6.90
N LEU A 44 -1.74 10.14 6.18
CA LEU A 44 -0.59 9.25 6.11
C LEU A 44 0.41 9.54 7.24
N VAL A 45 0.61 8.57 8.14
CA VAL A 45 1.62 8.68 9.20
C VAL A 45 2.98 8.21 8.70
N THR A 46 3.02 7.01 8.12
CA THR A 46 4.28 6.44 7.61
C THR A 46 4.03 5.31 6.63
N PHE A 47 5.05 4.97 5.84
CA PHE A 47 5.01 3.89 4.87
C PHE A 47 6.36 3.18 4.75
N HIS A 48 6.31 1.86 4.56
CA HIS A 48 7.50 1.02 4.42
C HIS A 48 7.21 -0.18 3.51
N ARG A 49 8.16 -0.53 2.63
CA ARG A 49 8.09 -1.81 1.92
C ARG A 49 8.44 -2.97 2.87
N LEU A 50 7.70 -4.05 2.78
CA LEU A 50 7.88 -5.27 3.57
C LEU A 50 8.70 -6.30 2.79
N GLY A 51 9.63 -6.96 3.48
CA GLY A 51 10.44 -8.03 2.92
C GLY A 51 11.73 -7.60 2.23
N LYS A 52 12.50 -8.59 1.77
CA LYS A 52 13.78 -8.39 1.09
C LYS A 52 13.54 -8.04 -0.38
N THR A 53 14.40 -7.20 -0.96
CA THR A 53 14.33 -6.83 -2.37
C THR A 53 14.56 -8.07 -3.23
N THR A 54 13.56 -8.46 -4.02
CA THR A 54 13.65 -9.57 -4.97
C THR A 54 13.40 -9.05 -6.38
N VAL A 55 14.12 -9.59 -7.36
CA VAL A 55 14.04 -9.15 -8.77
C VAL A 55 12.68 -9.50 -9.40
N THR A 56 12.02 -10.55 -8.93
CA THR A 56 10.83 -11.13 -9.58
C THR A 56 9.50 -10.73 -8.96
N ASN A 57 9.50 -10.16 -7.75
CA ASN A 57 8.28 -9.82 -7.02
C ASN A 57 8.34 -8.41 -6.44
N HIS A 58 7.33 -7.61 -6.76
CA HIS A 58 7.10 -6.31 -6.13
C HIS A 58 6.80 -6.50 -4.65
N ARG A 59 7.60 -5.88 -3.79
CA ARG A 59 7.42 -5.99 -2.35
C ARG A 59 6.10 -5.35 -1.90
N PRO A 60 5.40 -5.94 -0.93
CA PRO A 60 4.23 -5.31 -0.34
C PRO A 60 4.59 -3.97 0.29
N LEU A 61 3.73 -2.96 0.11
CA LEU A 61 3.90 -1.63 0.69
C LEU A 61 2.95 -1.51 1.88
N LYS A 62 3.51 -1.44 3.08
CA LYS A 62 2.76 -1.18 4.30
C LYS A 62 2.59 0.31 4.49
N VAL A 63 1.36 0.73 4.71
CA VAL A 63 0.98 2.10 5.00
C VAL A 63 0.29 2.16 6.35
N VAL A 64 0.64 3.18 7.13
CA VAL A 64 0.07 3.44 8.45
C VAL A 64 -0.66 4.76 8.37
N LEU A 65 -1.95 4.72 8.69
CA LEU A 65 -2.80 5.89 8.70
C LEU A 65 -2.97 6.45 10.12
N VAL A 66 -3.38 7.71 10.21
CA VAL A 66 -3.57 8.41 11.48
C VAL A 66 -4.57 7.68 12.39
N SER A 67 -5.68 7.22 11.81
CA SER A 67 -6.76 6.55 12.55
C SER A 67 -7.29 5.29 11.87
N LYS A 68 -7.97 4.44 12.68
CA LYS A 68 -8.57 3.18 12.23
C LYS A 68 -9.72 3.43 11.26
N GLU A 69 -10.50 4.48 11.49
CA GLU A 69 -11.65 4.86 10.66
C GLU A 69 -11.18 5.22 9.25
N LYS A 70 -10.02 5.89 9.15
CA LYS A 70 -9.39 6.22 7.86
C LYS A 70 -8.92 4.96 7.13
N ALA A 71 -8.35 3.99 7.84
CA ALA A 71 -8.00 2.69 7.26
C ALA A 71 -9.21 1.90 6.75
N ILE A 72 -10.32 1.93 7.50
CA ILE A 72 -11.58 1.31 7.05
C ILE A 72 -12.16 2.06 5.86
N LYS A 73 -12.14 3.40 5.87
CA LYS A 73 -12.62 4.24 4.76
C LYS A 73 -11.82 3.96 3.49
N LEU A 74 -10.49 3.86 3.60
CA LEU A 74 -9.62 3.47 2.50
C LEU A 74 -10.02 2.10 1.94
N LEU A 75 -10.14 1.08 2.80
CA LEU A 75 -10.50 -0.28 2.36
C LEU A 75 -11.88 -0.34 1.70
N ARG A 76 -12.85 0.46 2.15
CA ARG A 76 -14.21 0.52 1.59
C ARG A 76 -14.29 1.30 0.28
N ASN A 77 -13.53 2.40 0.19
CA ASN A 77 -13.52 3.27 -0.99
C ASN A 77 -12.53 2.81 -2.06
N PHE A 78 -11.65 1.85 -1.74
CA PHE A 78 -10.74 1.25 -2.70
C PHE A 78 -11.54 0.50 -3.78
N LYS A 79 -11.80 1.18 -4.88
CA LYS A 79 -12.36 0.61 -6.10
C LYS A 79 -11.25 0.53 -7.13
N ARG A 80 -10.92 -0.69 -7.59
CA ARG A 80 -9.87 -0.89 -8.60
C ARG A 80 -10.10 -0.02 -9.82
N ASP A 81 -11.33 0.10 -10.30
CA ASP A 81 -11.68 0.92 -11.47
C ASP A 81 -11.30 2.40 -11.32
N VAL A 82 -11.42 2.96 -10.12
CA VAL A 82 -11.06 4.36 -9.86
C VAL A 82 -9.54 4.52 -9.84
N ILE A 83 -8.83 3.56 -9.24
CA ILE A 83 -7.38 3.61 -9.09
C ILE A 83 -6.67 3.37 -10.42
N VAL A 84 -7.19 2.47 -11.26
CA VAL A 84 -6.67 2.23 -12.61
C VAL A 84 -6.83 3.46 -13.51
N LYS A 85 -7.91 4.23 -13.33
CA LYS A 85 -8.07 5.52 -14.02
C LYS A 85 -7.04 6.56 -13.58
N VAL A 86 -6.63 6.53 -12.32
CA VAL A 86 -5.62 7.46 -11.78
C VAL A 86 -4.21 7.04 -12.18
N ASN A 87 -3.91 5.73 -12.19
CA ASN A 87 -2.63 5.21 -12.64
C ASN A 87 -2.79 3.79 -13.22
N ALA A 88 -2.60 3.67 -14.54
CA ALA A 88 -2.71 2.40 -15.26
C ALA A 88 -1.73 1.33 -14.75
N SER A 89 -0.60 1.74 -14.15
CA SER A 89 0.42 0.84 -13.59
C SER A 89 -0.03 0.13 -12.30
N LEU A 90 -1.19 0.50 -11.75
CA LEU A 90 -1.78 -0.09 -10.55
C LEU A 90 -2.90 -1.10 -10.87
N SER A 91 -3.02 -1.55 -12.12
CA SER A 91 -4.06 -2.49 -12.58
C SER A 91 -4.11 -3.80 -11.81
N GLU A 92 -2.95 -4.36 -11.44
CA GLU A 92 -2.87 -5.61 -10.69
C GLU A 92 -2.86 -5.41 -9.16
N MET A 93 -3.03 -4.19 -8.69
CA MET A 93 -2.90 -3.85 -7.28
C MET A 93 -4.02 -4.48 -6.44
N SER A 94 -3.66 -4.92 -5.23
CA SER A 94 -4.62 -5.33 -4.22
C SER A 94 -4.28 -4.75 -2.85
N ILE A 95 -5.31 -4.66 -2.00
CA ILE A 95 -5.22 -4.05 -0.68
C ILE A 95 -5.72 -5.03 0.38
N SER A 96 -5.10 -5.03 1.55
CA SER A 96 -5.57 -5.79 2.69
C SER A 96 -5.32 -5.05 4.00
N SER A 97 -6.08 -5.39 5.03
CA SER A 97 -5.83 -4.90 6.38
C SER A 97 -4.55 -5.53 6.95
N GLY A 98 -3.78 -4.75 7.71
CA GLY A 98 -2.54 -5.23 8.34
C GLY A 98 -2.72 -6.28 9.44
N VAL A 99 -3.97 -6.67 9.73
CA VAL A 99 -4.31 -7.78 10.65
C VAL A 99 -4.30 -9.13 9.89
N PHE A 100 -4.61 -9.12 8.58
CA PHE A 100 -4.83 -10.34 7.78
C PHE A 100 -3.53 -11.10 7.44
N LEU A 101 -2.38 -10.42 7.39
CA LEU A 101 -1.11 -11.03 7.00
C LEU A 101 -0.45 -11.89 8.08
N GLN A 102 -0.86 -11.80 9.35
CA GLN A 102 -0.37 -12.75 10.36
C GLN A 102 -1.06 -14.11 10.25
N SER A 103 -2.33 -14.15 9.84
CA SER A 103 -3.08 -15.41 9.71
C SER A 103 -2.61 -16.25 8.51
N VAL A 104 -2.28 -15.60 7.39
CA VAL A 104 -1.89 -16.31 6.14
C VAL A 104 -0.44 -16.81 6.18
N VAL A 105 0.46 -16.11 6.87
CA VAL A 105 1.84 -16.58 7.07
C VAL A 105 1.91 -17.71 8.11
N SER A 106 0.90 -17.84 8.97
CA SER A 106 0.81 -18.90 9.98
C SER A 106 0.28 -20.24 9.45
N TRP A 107 -0.21 -20.32 8.20
CA TRP A 107 -0.80 -21.55 7.62
C TRP A 107 0.08 -22.24 6.56
N ARG A 108 1.35 -21.84 6.41
CA ARG A 108 2.31 -22.50 5.49
C ARG A 108 3.47 -23.19 6.21
N ILE A 109 3.26 -23.61 7.45
CA ILE A 109 4.14 -24.52 8.18
C ILE A 109 3.28 -25.62 8.79
N CYS A 110 2.85 -26.57 7.95
CA CYS A 110 2.44 -27.93 8.29
C CYS A 110 2.61 -28.75 7.01
#